data_AF-H8IAJ7-F1
#
_entry.id   AF-H8IAJ7-F1
#
_cell.length_a   1.000
_cell.length_b   1.000
_cell.length_c   1.000
_cell.angle_alpha   90.00
_cell.angle_beta   90.00
_cell.angle_gamma   90.00
#
_symmetry.space_group_name_H-M   'P 1'
#
loop_
_entity.id
_entity.type
_entity.pdbx_description
1 polymer ?
#
loop_
_entity_poly.entity_id
_entity_poly.type
_entity_poly.pdbx_seq_one_letter_code
_entity_poly.pdbx_strand_id
1 'polypeptide(L)'
;MAENDVEKVEAKAEEKAEVEAKEQKKAPEKPFTTKKPRPLPRPVEKSTLELDEETRRLLNARKANKASLPKFHRIDAHKKKKLALSWRKPRGHHCKMRRQIKAKGSIVKVGFGSPAAVRGLHASGYEEVLVYRPEDVQGLSKRQAIRIARTVGRKKQEEIEKVAKELNIKVLNPLNAFEEA
;
A
#
# COMPACT_ATOMS: atom_id res chain seq x y z
N MET A 1 -52.10 -1.42 63.54
CA MET A 1 -50.65 -1.05 63.55
C MET A 1 -49.80 -2.23 63.07
N ALA A 2 -50.15 -2.86 61.95
CA ALA A 2 -49.43 -4.05 61.45
C ALA A 2 -49.50 -4.18 59.91
N GLU A 3 -49.78 -3.08 59.21
CA GLU A 3 -49.75 -3.04 57.73
C GLU A 3 -48.51 -2.30 57.21
N ASN A 4 -48.05 -1.25 57.91
CA ASN A 4 -46.87 -0.47 57.53
C ASN A 4 -45.52 -1.19 57.72
N ASP A 5 -45.44 -2.26 58.52
CA ASP A 5 -44.19 -3.01 58.70
C ASP A 5 -43.98 -4.08 57.64
N VAL A 6 -45.06 -4.59 57.02
CA VAL A 6 -44.97 -5.55 55.89
C VAL A 6 -44.59 -4.81 54.61
N GLU A 7 -45.21 -3.67 54.32
CA GLU A 7 -44.84 -2.82 53.16
C GLU A 7 -43.39 -2.32 53.25
N LYS A 8 -42.87 -2.08 54.47
CA LYS A 8 -41.48 -1.65 54.67
C LYS A 8 -40.47 -2.78 54.53
N VAL A 9 -40.87 -4.02 54.74
CA VAL A 9 -40.02 -5.21 54.50
C VAL A 9 -40.06 -5.60 53.02
N GLU A 10 -41.23 -5.48 52.36
CA GLU A 10 -41.38 -5.69 50.92
C GLU A 10 -40.65 -4.61 50.11
N ALA A 11 -40.77 -3.32 50.47
CA ALA A 11 -40.02 -2.24 49.82
C ALA A 11 -38.50 -2.36 49.99
N LYS A 12 -38.03 -2.93 51.12
CA LYS A 12 -36.60 -3.15 51.39
C LYS A 12 -36.08 -4.42 50.72
N ALA A 13 -36.96 -5.36 50.38
CA ALA A 13 -36.67 -6.52 49.54
C ALA A 13 -36.66 -6.16 48.05
N GLU A 14 -37.57 -5.28 47.62
CA GLU A 14 -37.60 -4.72 46.25
C GLU A 14 -36.42 -3.77 45.99
N GLU A 15 -36.01 -2.95 46.97
CA GLU A 15 -34.81 -2.11 46.87
C GLU A 15 -33.53 -2.95 46.84
N LYS A 16 -33.47 -4.07 47.59
CA LYS A 16 -32.37 -5.04 47.49
C LYS A 16 -32.37 -5.80 46.16
N ALA A 17 -33.54 -6.14 45.62
CA ALA A 17 -33.67 -6.80 44.32
C ALA A 17 -33.33 -5.86 43.15
N GLU A 18 -33.65 -4.56 43.25
CA GLU A 18 -33.21 -3.55 42.27
C GLU A 18 -31.71 -3.26 42.34
N VAL A 19 -31.10 -3.33 43.54
CA VAL A 19 -29.65 -3.16 43.71
C VAL A 19 -28.90 -4.37 43.15
N GLU A 20 -29.37 -5.61 43.37
CA GLU A 20 -28.83 -6.82 42.72
C GLU A 20 -29.05 -6.82 41.19
N ALA A 21 -30.19 -6.29 40.70
CA ALA A 21 -30.46 -6.17 39.26
C ALA A 21 -29.62 -5.05 38.58
N LYS A 22 -29.22 -4.01 39.31
CA LYS A 22 -28.29 -2.97 38.83
C LYS A 22 -26.84 -3.45 38.85
N GLU A 23 -26.48 -4.34 39.77
CA GLU A 23 -25.15 -5.00 39.79
C GLU A 23 -25.00 -6.02 38.66
N GLN A 24 -26.10 -6.55 38.13
CA GLN A 24 -26.15 -7.40 36.93
C GLN A 24 -26.26 -6.64 35.60
N LYS A 25 -26.25 -5.30 35.59
CA LYS A 25 -25.79 -4.56 34.39
C LYS A 25 -24.27 -4.64 34.34
N LYS A 26 -23.80 -5.86 34.11
CA LYS A 26 -22.45 -6.20 33.67
C LYS A 26 -22.08 -5.14 32.63
N ALA A 27 -21.16 -4.25 33.01
CA ALA A 27 -20.49 -3.40 32.05
C ALA A 27 -20.16 -4.28 30.84
N PRO A 28 -20.39 -3.86 29.59
CA PRO A 28 -19.90 -4.64 28.47
C PRO A 28 -18.37 -4.67 28.64
N GLU A 29 -17.87 -5.74 29.26
CA GLU A 29 -16.51 -6.21 29.17
C GLU A 29 -16.36 -6.51 27.69
N LYS A 30 -16.09 -5.48 26.89
CA LYS A 30 -15.38 -5.69 25.64
C LYS A 30 -14.15 -6.43 26.10
N PRO A 31 -13.99 -7.73 25.80
CA PRO A 31 -12.77 -8.39 26.17
C PRO A 31 -11.70 -7.54 25.50
N PHE A 32 -10.77 -6.98 26.29
CA PHE A 32 -9.62 -6.27 25.78
C PHE A 32 -8.74 -7.36 25.15
N THR A 33 -9.20 -7.94 24.04
CA THR A 33 -8.45 -8.87 23.22
C THR A 33 -7.37 -8.02 22.58
N THR A 34 -6.24 -7.91 23.27
CA THR A 34 -5.04 -7.16 22.86
C THR A 34 -4.35 -7.80 21.65
N LYS A 35 -5.09 -8.38 20.71
CA LYS A 35 -4.58 -8.77 19.40
C LYS A 35 -5.09 -7.74 18.42
N LYS A 36 -4.21 -6.82 18.01
CA LYS A 36 -4.49 -5.92 16.87
C LYS A 36 -5.02 -6.78 15.71
N PRO A 37 -6.17 -6.42 15.11
CA PRO A 37 -6.70 -7.18 13.98
C PRO A 37 -5.62 -7.24 12.91
N ARG A 38 -5.36 -8.45 12.40
CA ARG A 38 -4.37 -8.63 11.35
C ARG A 38 -4.93 -7.99 10.08
N PRO A 39 -4.14 -7.16 9.36
CA PRO A 39 -4.57 -6.71 8.05
C PRO A 39 -4.68 -7.92 7.14
N LEU A 40 -5.83 -8.07 6.48
CA LEU A 40 -6.02 -9.06 5.44
C LEU A 40 -5.04 -8.78 4.28
N PRO A 41 -4.61 -9.82 3.55
CA PRO A 41 -3.84 -9.61 2.34
C PRO A 41 -4.62 -8.68 1.41
N ARG A 42 -3.93 -7.70 0.81
CA ARG A 42 -4.57 -6.74 -0.08
C ARG A 42 -5.26 -7.49 -1.22
N PRO A 43 -6.50 -7.12 -1.60
CA PRO A 43 -7.16 -7.73 -2.74
C PRO A 43 -6.34 -7.42 -4.00
N VAL A 44 -5.73 -8.46 -4.58
CA VAL A 44 -5.00 -8.33 -5.85
C VAL A 44 -5.98 -8.60 -6.97
N GLU A 45 -6.70 -7.55 -7.39
CA GLU A 45 -7.54 -7.64 -8.58
C GLU A 45 -6.67 -7.93 -9.80
N LYS A 46 -7.14 -8.78 -10.72
CA LYS A 46 -6.44 -9.03 -12.00
C LYS A 46 -6.46 -7.76 -12.86
N SER A 47 -5.53 -7.63 -13.80
CA SER A 47 -5.56 -6.53 -14.77
C SER A 47 -6.63 -6.82 -15.82
N THR A 48 -7.56 -5.90 -16.00
CA THR A 48 -8.59 -5.92 -17.05
C THR A 48 -8.17 -5.18 -18.32
N LEU A 49 -6.92 -4.72 -18.40
CA LEU A 49 -6.43 -4.01 -19.58
C LEU A 49 -6.33 -4.90 -20.79
N GLU A 50 -6.89 -4.40 -21.89
CA GLU A 50 -6.55 -4.83 -23.23
C GLU A 50 -5.32 -4.05 -23.70
N LEU A 51 -4.26 -4.79 -24.00
CA LEU A 51 -2.98 -4.27 -24.48
C LEU A 51 -2.81 -4.70 -25.94
N ASP A 52 -2.31 -3.79 -26.76
CA ASP A 52 -1.90 -4.08 -28.13
C ASP A 52 -0.75 -5.12 -28.15
N GLU A 53 -0.70 -5.96 -29.19
CA GLU A 53 0.25 -7.07 -29.28
C GLU A 53 1.70 -6.61 -29.22
N GLU A 54 2.02 -5.52 -29.91
CA GLU A 54 3.35 -4.91 -29.89
C GLU A 54 3.70 -4.37 -28.50
N THR A 55 2.75 -3.74 -27.81
CA THR A 55 2.99 -3.25 -26.43
C THR A 55 3.26 -4.40 -25.46
N ARG A 56 2.54 -5.52 -25.60
CA ARG A 56 2.76 -6.73 -24.80
C ARG A 56 4.12 -7.35 -25.07
N ARG A 57 4.52 -7.44 -26.35
CA ARG A 57 5.86 -7.89 -26.75
C ARG A 57 6.96 -7.01 -26.15
N LEU A 58 6.82 -5.69 -26.25
CA LEU A 58 7.80 -4.73 -25.70
C LEU A 58 7.85 -4.77 -24.16
N LEU A 59 6.73 -5.00 -23.47
CA LEU A 59 6.71 -5.18 -22.02
C LEU A 59 7.48 -6.43 -21.59
N ASN A 60 7.33 -7.53 -22.32
CA ASN A 60 8.09 -8.76 -22.08
C ASN A 60 9.59 -8.57 -22.33
N ALA A 61 9.95 -7.91 -23.44
CA ALA A 61 11.33 -7.55 -23.74
C ALA A 61 11.93 -6.65 -22.64
N ARG A 62 11.17 -5.67 -22.15
CA ARG A 62 11.56 -4.82 -21.02
C ARG A 62 11.81 -5.63 -19.75
N LYS A 63 10.96 -6.61 -19.45
CA LYS A 63 11.11 -7.50 -18.28
C LYS A 63 12.41 -8.30 -18.37
N ALA A 64 12.68 -8.92 -19.53
CA ALA A 64 13.91 -9.67 -19.78
C ALA A 64 15.16 -8.77 -19.67
N ASN A 65 15.13 -7.61 -20.34
CA ASN A 65 16.22 -6.64 -20.28
C ASN A 65 16.48 -6.19 -18.85
N LYS A 66 15.45 -5.80 -18.09
CA LYS A 66 15.61 -5.38 -16.69
C LYS A 66 16.19 -6.48 -15.79
N ALA A 67 15.86 -7.74 -16.03
CA ALA A 67 16.44 -8.86 -15.28
C ALA A 67 17.95 -9.02 -15.56
N SER A 68 18.39 -8.74 -16.78
CA SER A 68 19.81 -8.79 -17.18
C SER A 68 20.63 -7.55 -16.78
N LEU A 69 19.96 -6.43 -16.45
CA LEU A 69 20.64 -5.17 -16.12
C LEU A 69 21.42 -5.28 -14.79
N PRO A 70 22.61 -4.67 -14.71
CA PRO A 70 23.29 -4.52 -13.43
C PRO A 70 22.53 -3.55 -12.52
N LYS A 71 22.69 -3.68 -11.20
CA LYS A 71 22.00 -2.85 -10.19
C LYS A 71 22.43 -1.36 -10.17
N PHE A 72 23.47 -1.00 -10.94
CA PHE A 72 24.04 0.35 -11.00
C PHE A 72 24.33 0.99 -9.63
N HIS A 73 25.02 0.25 -8.75
CA HIS A 73 25.49 0.79 -7.48
C HIS A 73 26.73 1.67 -7.65
N ARG A 74 26.93 2.65 -6.76
CA ARG A 74 28.19 3.39 -6.67
C ARG A 74 29.37 2.45 -6.46
N ILE A 75 30.49 2.77 -7.11
CA ILE A 75 31.76 2.05 -6.92
C ILE A 75 32.14 1.98 -5.44
N ASP A 76 32.56 0.79 -5.00
CA ASP A 76 33.03 0.51 -3.65
C ASP A 76 32.02 0.83 -2.52
N ALA A 77 30.73 1.04 -2.83
CA ALA A 77 29.69 1.25 -1.82
C ALA A 77 29.56 0.07 -0.84
N HIS A 78 29.80 -1.15 -1.33
CA HIS A 78 29.82 -2.35 -0.49
C HIS A 78 31.04 -2.42 0.44
N LYS A 79 32.12 -1.67 0.17
CA LYS A 79 33.35 -1.70 0.99
C LYS A 79 33.32 -0.73 2.16
N LYS A 80 32.54 0.36 2.06
CA LYS A 80 32.53 1.45 3.05
C LYS A 80 31.10 1.87 3.35
N LYS A 81 30.67 1.70 4.61
CA LYS A 81 29.32 2.07 5.08
C LYS A 81 28.95 3.55 4.82
N LYS A 82 29.93 4.45 4.86
CA LYS A 82 29.74 5.88 4.55
C LYS A 82 29.37 6.17 3.08
N LEU A 83 29.55 5.21 2.18
CA LEU A 83 29.22 5.36 0.77
C LEU A 83 27.84 4.75 0.50
N ALA A 84 26.87 5.60 0.17
CA ALA A 84 25.54 5.15 -0.25
C ALA A 84 25.59 4.39 -1.58
N LEU A 85 24.60 3.50 -1.79
CA LEU A 85 24.42 2.73 -3.02
C LEU A 85 24.03 3.59 -4.23
N SER A 86 23.55 4.83 -4.01
CA SER A 86 23.18 5.80 -5.05
C SER A 86 24.30 6.01 -6.06
N TRP A 87 24.02 5.75 -7.33
CA TRP A 87 24.96 5.85 -8.44
C TRP A 87 25.68 7.21 -8.48
N ARG A 88 27.00 7.17 -8.72
CA ARG A 88 27.83 8.34 -9.01
C ARG A 88 28.80 7.99 -10.12
N LYS A 89 28.94 8.88 -11.12
CA LYS A 89 29.88 8.68 -12.23
C LYS A 89 31.31 8.53 -11.69
N PRO A 90 32.03 7.43 -11.96
CA PRO A 90 33.40 7.25 -11.50
C PRO A 90 34.34 8.25 -12.20
N ARG A 91 35.05 9.08 -11.43
CA ARG A 91 35.88 10.17 -11.99
C ARG A 91 37.38 9.87 -12.02
N GLY A 92 37.93 9.14 -11.06
CA GLY A 92 39.39 8.98 -10.91
C GLY A 92 40.09 8.31 -12.09
N HIS A 93 41.33 8.72 -12.38
CA HIS A 93 42.11 8.25 -13.54
C HIS A 93 42.41 6.75 -13.53
N HIS A 94 42.79 6.23 -12.35
CA HIS A 94 43.10 4.82 -12.18
C HIS A 94 41.87 3.96 -11.84
N CYS A 95 40.66 4.56 -11.86
CA CYS A 95 39.43 3.88 -11.52
C CYS A 95 39.14 2.77 -12.53
N LYS A 96 39.13 1.53 -12.04
CA LYS A 96 38.98 0.31 -12.84
C LYS A 96 37.58 0.20 -13.47
N MET A 97 36.55 0.69 -12.78
CA MET A 97 35.20 0.82 -13.34
C MET A 97 35.13 1.86 -14.45
N ARG A 98 35.80 3.02 -14.29
CA ARG A 98 35.89 4.07 -15.33
C ARG A 98 36.55 3.54 -16.61
N ARG A 99 37.60 2.74 -16.45
CA ARG A 99 38.30 2.01 -17.53
C ARG A 99 37.51 0.80 -18.06
N GLN A 100 36.29 0.56 -17.58
CA GLN A 100 35.37 -0.50 -18.03
C GLN A 100 35.95 -1.93 -17.93
N ILE A 101 36.72 -2.21 -16.87
CA ILE A 101 37.19 -3.56 -16.59
C ILE A 101 36.01 -4.45 -16.20
N LYS A 102 35.82 -5.57 -16.92
CA LYS A 102 34.66 -6.49 -16.84
C LYS A 102 34.22 -6.81 -15.41
N ALA A 103 35.16 -7.10 -14.51
CA ALA A 103 34.88 -7.50 -13.13
C ALA A 103 34.34 -6.39 -12.21
N LYS A 104 34.41 -5.10 -12.60
CA LYS A 104 34.01 -3.96 -11.74
C LYS A 104 32.59 -3.46 -11.97
N GLY A 105 31.87 -4.04 -12.92
CA GLY A 105 30.51 -3.66 -13.27
C GLY A 105 30.43 -2.55 -14.32
N SER A 106 29.25 -2.41 -14.92
CA SER A 106 29.03 -1.50 -16.05
C SER A 106 28.81 -0.05 -15.60
N ILE A 107 29.32 0.89 -16.39
CA ILE A 107 28.95 2.30 -16.31
C ILE A 107 27.56 2.51 -16.92
N VAL A 108 26.74 3.36 -16.31
CA VAL A 108 25.46 3.81 -16.90
C VAL A 108 25.71 4.47 -18.27
N LYS A 109 25.01 3.96 -19.30
CA LYS A 109 25.05 4.39 -20.70
C LYS A 109 23.61 4.45 -21.25
N VAL A 110 23.40 5.20 -22.33
CA VAL A 110 22.08 5.35 -22.98
C VAL A 110 21.52 4.00 -23.45
N GLY A 111 22.39 3.07 -23.88
CA GLY A 111 21.99 1.74 -24.37
C GLY A 111 21.33 0.83 -23.34
N PHE A 112 21.33 1.18 -22.05
CA PHE A 112 20.59 0.42 -21.02
C PHE A 112 19.12 0.87 -20.86
N GLY A 113 18.67 1.82 -21.69
CA GLY A 113 17.29 2.30 -21.69
C GLY A 113 16.28 1.21 -22.05
N SER A 114 15.07 1.32 -21.50
CA SER A 114 13.93 0.51 -21.94
C SER A 114 13.32 1.08 -23.23
N PRO A 115 12.61 0.24 -24.03
CA PRO A 115 11.94 0.71 -25.24
C PRO A 115 11.01 1.89 -24.93
N ALA A 116 10.98 2.89 -25.81
CA ALA A 116 10.32 4.16 -25.53
C ALA A 116 8.83 4.01 -25.22
N ALA A 117 8.11 3.20 -26.01
CA ALA A 117 6.66 3.01 -25.87
C ALA A 117 6.22 2.41 -24.53
N VAL A 118 7.07 1.62 -23.86
CA VAL A 118 6.74 0.94 -22.60
C VAL A 118 7.55 1.46 -21.41
N ARG A 119 8.28 2.56 -21.60
CA ARG A 119 9.08 3.18 -20.55
C ARG A 119 8.14 3.83 -19.53
N GLY A 120 8.35 3.54 -18.25
CA GLY A 120 7.53 4.12 -17.17
C GLY A 120 6.22 3.39 -16.88
N LEU A 121 5.73 2.51 -17.76
CA LEU A 121 4.53 1.71 -17.50
C LEU A 121 4.68 0.78 -16.29
N HIS A 122 3.60 0.53 -15.56
CA HIS A 122 3.56 -0.45 -14.50
C HIS A 122 3.82 -1.88 -15.04
N ALA A 123 4.13 -2.85 -14.17
CA ALA A 123 4.37 -4.23 -14.58
C ALA A 123 3.14 -4.87 -15.25
N SER A 124 1.94 -4.46 -14.86
CA SER A 124 0.67 -4.88 -15.48
C SER A 124 0.30 -4.08 -16.74
N GLY A 125 1.16 -3.15 -17.19
CA GLY A 125 0.96 -2.40 -18.44
C GLY A 125 0.17 -1.09 -18.33
N TYR A 126 -0.38 -0.77 -17.14
CA TYR A 126 -1.03 0.52 -16.91
C TYR A 126 -0.03 1.68 -16.90
N GLU A 127 -0.49 2.84 -17.32
CA GLU A 127 0.15 4.13 -17.03
C GLU A 127 -0.18 4.56 -15.60
N GLU A 128 0.82 4.85 -14.78
CA GLU A 128 0.58 5.25 -13.40
C GLU A 128 0.26 6.75 -13.31
N VAL A 129 -0.87 7.08 -12.68
CA VAL A 129 -1.22 8.46 -12.35
C VAL A 129 -1.25 8.65 -10.83
N LEU A 130 -0.52 9.65 -10.35
CA LEU A 130 -0.44 9.98 -8.93
C LEU A 130 -1.61 10.88 -8.54
N VAL A 131 -2.44 10.42 -7.59
CA VAL A 131 -3.69 11.11 -7.18
C VAL A 131 -3.60 11.55 -5.72
N TYR A 132 -4.14 12.74 -5.42
CA TYR A 132 -4.18 13.32 -4.08
C TYR A 132 -5.60 13.55 -3.55
N ARG A 133 -6.57 13.77 -4.44
CA ARG A 133 -7.95 14.13 -4.12
C ARG A 133 -8.95 13.30 -4.95
N PRO A 134 -10.21 13.15 -4.50
CA PRO A 134 -11.24 12.45 -5.27
C PRO A 134 -11.54 13.12 -6.62
N GLU A 135 -11.39 14.45 -6.70
CA GLU A 135 -11.55 15.21 -7.95
C GLU A 135 -10.53 14.82 -9.03
N ASP A 136 -9.29 14.49 -8.64
CA ASP A 136 -8.23 14.16 -9.61
C ASP A 136 -8.47 12.79 -10.30
N VAL A 137 -9.49 12.04 -9.85
CA VAL A 137 -9.92 10.76 -10.44
C VAL A 137 -10.80 10.99 -11.66
N GLN A 138 -11.52 12.11 -11.70
CA GLN A 138 -12.43 12.46 -12.79
C GLN A 138 -11.63 12.92 -14.01
N GLY A 139 -11.72 12.17 -15.11
CA GLY A 139 -10.97 12.44 -16.36
C GLY A 139 -9.85 11.45 -16.67
N LEU A 140 -9.64 10.44 -15.82
CA LEU A 140 -8.70 9.36 -16.10
C LEU A 140 -9.26 8.35 -17.10
N SER A 141 -8.41 7.85 -17.98
CA SER A 141 -8.78 6.83 -18.97
C SER A 141 -8.62 5.41 -18.44
N LYS A 142 -9.31 4.43 -19.04
CA LYS A 142 -9.22 3.01 -18.66
C LYS A 142 -7.80 2.42 -18.75
N ARG A 143 -6.90 3.02 -19.55
CA ARG A 143 -5.48 2.61 -19.69
C ARG A 143 -4.61 3.02 -18.50
N GLN A 144 -5.08 3.97 -17.71
CA GLN A 144 -4.38 4.50 -16.55
C GLN A 144 -4.80 3.78 -15.27
N ALA A 145 -3.86 3.63 -14.34
CA ALA A 145 -4.12 3.15 -12.99
C ALA A 145 -3.71 4.20 -11.98
N ILE A 146 -4.48 4.27 -10.90
CA ILE A 146 -4.30 5.25 -9.85
C ILE A 146 -3.28 4.74 -8.84
N ARG A 147 -2.29 5.57 -8.53
CA ARG A 147 -1.45 5.44 -7.34
C ARG A 147 -1.83 6.56 -6.39
N ILE A 148 -2.41 6.20 -5.25
CA ILE A 148 -2.78 7.17 -4.22
C ILE A 148 -1.51 7.64 -3.50
N ALA A 149 -1.30 8.94 -3.40
CA ALA A 149 -0.13 9.50 -2.75
C ALA A 149 -0.08 9.15 -1.25
N ARG A 150 1.13 8.94 -0.72
CA ARG A 150 1.35 8.55 0.69
C ARG A 150 0.80 9.57 1.70
N THR A 151 0.71 10.84 1.31
CA THR A 151 0.23 11.94 2.17
C THR A 151 -1.29 11.96 2.35
N VAL A 152 -2.04 11.18 1.55
CA VAL A 152 -3.49 11.11 1.64
C VAL A 152 -3.87 10.28 2.87
N GLY A 153 -4.70 10.87 3.74
CA GLY A 153 -5.22 10.18 4.93
C GLY A 153 -6.32 9.18 4.59
N ARG A 154 -6.59 8.26 5.52
CA ARG A 154 -7.55 7.16 5.34
C ARG A 154 -8.94 7.61 4.86
N LYS A 155 -9.50 8.68 5.46
CA LYS A 155 -10.84 9.19 5.08
C LYS A 155 -10.92 9.55 3.58
N LYS A 156 -9.96 10.34 3.10
CA LYS A 156 -9.87 10.73 1.69
C LYS A 156 -9.55 9.55 0.79
N GLN A 157 -8.76 8.59 1.29
CA GLN A 157 -8.46 7.37 0.54
C GLN A 157 -9.73 6.54 0.30
N GLU A 158 -10.60 6.39 1.30
CA GLU A 158 -11.88 5.70 1.17
C GLU A 158 -12.80 6.40 0.15
N GLU A 159 -12.81 7.73 0.10
CA GLU A 159 -13.54 8.51 -0.92
C GLU A 159 -12.98 8.28 -2.33
N ILE A 160 -11.66 8.36 -2.50
CA ILE A 160 -10.99 8.12 -3.79
C ILE A 160 -11.26 6.70 -4.29
N GLU A 161 -11.21 5.70 -3.40
CA GLU A 161 -11.46 4.30 -3.77
C GLU A 161 -12.92 4.06 -4.18
N LYS A 162 -13.89 4.74 -3.56
CA LYS A 162 -15.30 4.68 -3.99
C LYS A 162 -15.47 5.23 -5.40
N VAL A 163 -14.96 6.44 -5.65
CA VAL A 163 -15.03 7.09 -6.98
C VAL A 163 -14.29 6.25 -8.04
N ALA A 164 -13.13 5.68 -7.70
CA ALA A 164 -12.37 4.83 -8.60
C ALA A 164 -13.13 3.54 -8.97
N LYS A 165 -13.83 2.92 -8.01
CA LYS A 165 -14.68 1.74 -8.26
C LYS A 165 -15.86 2.07 -9.16
N GLU A 166 -16.52 3.21 -8.94
CA GLU A 166 -17.64 3.67 -9.77
C GLU A 166 -17.20 3.88 -11.24
N LEU A 167 -16.01 4.43 -11.46
CA LEU A 167 -15.44 4.64 -12.80
C LEU A 167 -14.71 3.40 -13.34
N ASN A 168 -14.67 2.29 -12.58
CA ASN A 168 -13.98 1.05 -12.91
C ASN A 168 -12.49 1.25 -13.25
N ILE A 169 -11.81 2.13 -12.51
CA ILE A 169 -10.38 2.41 -12.63
C ILE A 169 -9.61 1.65 -11.56
N LYS A 170 -8.49 1.03 -11.95
CA LYS A 170 -7.69 0.23 -11.03
C LYS A 170 -6.86 1.09 -10.08
N VAL A 171 -6.92 0.79 -8.78
CA VAL A 171 -6.05 1.36 -7.75
C VAL A 171 -4.88 0.42 -7.47
N LEU A 172 -3.64 0.91 -7.57
CA LEU A 172 -2.41 0.10 -7.38
C LEU A 172 -2.08 -0.17 -5.91
N ASN A 173 -2.49 0.71 -5.01
CA ASN A 173 -2.25 0.64 -3.57
C ASN A 173 -3.56 0.77 -2.79
N PRO A 174 -4.45 -0.24 -2.85
CA PRO A 174 -5.73 -0.21 -2.14
C PRO A 174 -5.52 -0.22 -0.62
N LEU A 175 -6.51 0.29 0.11
CA LEU A 175 -6.60 0.24 1.56
C LEU A 175 -6.59 -1.22 2.03
N ASN A 176 -5.93 -1.48 3.16
CA ASN A 176 -5.98 -2.80 3.78
C ASN A 176 -7.37 -3.00 4.40
N ALA A 177 -8.03 -4.12 4.10
CA ALA A 177 -9.14 -4.60 4.90
C ALA A 177 -8.60 -5.20 6.21
N PHE A 178 -9.27 -4.99 7.32
CA PHE A 178 -8.96 -5.60 8.60
C PHE A 178 -10.05 -6.62 8.92
N GLU A 179 -9.68 -7.75 9.56
CA GLU A 179 -10.68 -8.65 10.13
C GLU A 179 -11.50 -7.91 11.18
N GLU A 180 -12.83 -8.09 11.16
CA GLU A 180 -13.71 -7.61 12.23
C GLU A 180 -13.36 -8.38 13.52
N ALA A 181 -13.19 -7.64 14.61
CA ALA A 181 -12.77 -8.15 15.93
C ALA A 181 -13.96 -8.29 16.87
#